data_AF-A0A7K1EUE4-F1
#
_entry.id   AF-A0A7K1EUE4-F1
#
_cell.length_a   1.000
_cell.length_b   1.000
_cell.length_c   1.000
_cell.angle_alpha   90.00
_cell.angle_beta   90.00
_cell.angle_gamma   90.00
#
_symmetry.space_group_name_H-M   'P 1'
#
loop_
_entity.id
_entity.type
_entity.pdbx_description
1 polymer ?
#
loop_
_entity_poly.entity_id
_entity_poly.type
_entity_poly.pdbx_seq_one_letter_code
_entity_poly.pdbx_strand_id
1 'polypeptide(L)'
;STAPTTPLAERLHAINQGLSQWIDQHQPDEISVERVFVQANRRSAMETAQAAGLALTLAAARNIPVTLHTPSEVKAAVTGSGRADKAQVGEMVRRLLRLKEVPSPADAADALALAICHIYQSSMRAKIVAAKQ
;
A
#
# COMPACT_ATOMS: atom_id res chain seq x y z
N SER A 1 -1.56 17.06 3.47
CA SER A 1 -2.46 16.54 4.52
C SER A 1 -3.62 17.51 4.65
N THR A 2 -4.86 17.04 4.61
CA THR A 2 -6.10 17.83 4.79
C THR A 2 -6.68 17.52 6.17
N ALA A 3 -7.32 18.50 6.83
CA ALA A 3 -7.94 18.27 8.14
C ALA A 3 -9.10 17.25 8.05
N PRO A 4 -9.40 16.50 9.12
CA PRO A 4 -10.54 15.57 9.15
C PRO A 4 -11.90 16.23 8.94
N THR A 5 -12.00 17.54 9.19
CA THR A 5 -13.20 18.35 9.00
C THR A 5 -13.40 18.82 7.55
N THR A 6 -12.38 18.70 6.70
CA THR A 6 -12.48 19.03 5.28
C THR A 6 -13.49 18.10 4.59
N PRO A 7 -14.39 18.62 3.73
CA PRO A 7 -15.34 17.81 2.98
C PRO A 7 -14.67 16.66 2.22
N LEU A 8 -15.32 15.49 2.22
CA LEU A 8 -14.76 14.27 1.62
C LEU A 8 -14.32 14.45 0.16
N ALA A 9 -15.12 15.16 -0.65
CA ALA A 9 -14.80 15.41 -2.05
C ALA A 9 -13.49 16.21 -2.21
N GLU A 10 -13.27 17.23 -1.39
CA GLU A 10 -12.03 18.02 -1.41
C GLU A 10 -10.82 17.19 -0.96
N ARG A 11 -11.00 16.34 0.06
CA ARG A 11 -9.95 15.42 0.52
C ARG A 11 -9.57 14.42 -0.58
N LEU A 12 -10.56 13.82 -1.24
CA LEU A 12 -10.33 12.90 -2.35
C LEU A 12 -9.68 13.61 -3.55
N HIS A 13 -10.06 14.85 -3.85
CA HIS A 13 -9.43 15.65 -4.89
C HIS A 13 -7.94 15.89 -4.59
N ALA A 14 -7.61 16.29 -3.36
CA ALA A 14 -6.23 16.48 -2.93
C ALA A 14 -5.40 15.18 -3.01
N ILE A 15 -5.99 14.04 -2.61
CA ILE A 15 -5.35 12.71 -2.75
C ILE A 15 -5.12 12.39 -4.24
N ASN A 16 -6.12 12.60 -5.10
CA ASN A 16 -6.00 12.35 -6.53
C ASN A 16 -4.86 13.18 -7.17
N GLN A 17 -4.77 14.47 -6.84
CA GLN A 17 -3.71 15.34 -7.34
C GLN A 17 -2.33 14.86 -6.87
N GLY A 18 -2.19 14.55 -5.58
CA GLY A 18 -0.94 14.03 -5.03
C GLY A 18 -0.52 12.70 -5.67
N LEU A 19 -1.44 11.74 -5.78
CA LEU A 19 -1.16 10.45 -6.42
C LEU A 19 -0.77 10.61 -7.89
N SER A 20 -1.49 11.43 -8.66
CA SER A 20 -1.15 11.68 -10.06
C SER A 20 0.25 12.24 -10.18
N GLN A 21 0.60 13.27 -9.39
CA GLN A 21 1.92 13.87 -9.38
C GLN A 21 3.01 12.83 -9.07
N TRP A 22 2.79 11.98 -8.05
CA TRP A 22 3.76 10.96 -7.66
C TRP A 22 3.98 9.92 -8.75
N ILE A 23 2.90 9.45 -9.39
CA ILE A 23 2.97 8.48 -10.48
C ILE A 23 3.69 9.09 -11.69
N ASP A 24 3.36 10.33 -12.05
CA ASP A 24 3.97 11.02 -13.20
C ASP A 24 5.47 11.29 -12.96
N GLN A 25 5.84 11.62 -11.72
CA GLN A 25 7.23 11.87 -11.33
C GLN A 25 8.09 10.60 -11.30
N HIS A 26 7.56 9.51 -10.73
CA HIS A 26 8.37 8.31 -10.46
C HIS A 26 8.24 7.22 -11.53
N GLN A 27 7.20 7.29 -12.38
CA GLN A 27 6.94 6.31 -13.46
C GLN A 27 7.10 4.86 -13.00
N PRO A 28 6.36 4.42 -11.96
CA PRO A 28 6.55 3.10 -11.39
C PRO A 28 6.17 2.00 -12.39
N ASP A 29 6.93 0.91 -12.40
CA ASP A 29 6.64 -0.28 -13.22
C ASP A 29 5.38 -1.01 -12.73
N GLU A 30 5.13 -1.01 -11.42
CA GLU A 30 3.97 -1.63 -10.79
C GLU A 30 3.48 -0.77 -9.61
N ILE A 31 2.18 -0.84 -9.33
CA ILE A 31 1.57 -0.21 -8.16
C ILE A 31 1.00 -1.29 -7.23
N SER A 32 1.28 -1.15 -5.94
CA SER A 32 0.76 -2.03 -4.89
C SER A 32 -0.27 -1.27 -4.05
N VAL A 33 -1.44 -1.86 -3.83
CA VAL A 33 -2.52 -1.26 -3.04
C VAL A 33 -3.00 -2.27 -1.98
N GLU A 34 -3.20 -1.81 -0.74
CA GLU A 34 -3.82 -2.64 0.28
C GLU A 34 -5.31 -2.81 -0.02
N ARG A 35 -5.78 -4.06 0.05
CA ARG A 35 -7.18 -4.40 -0.10
C ARG A 35 -7.96 -3.95 1.13
N VAL A 36 -8.97 -3.10 0.91
CA VAL A 36 -9.85 -2.59 1.96
C VAL A 36 -10.92 -3.63 2.30
N PHE A 37 -11.04 -3.99 3.59
CA PHE A 37 -12.09 -4.86 4.11
C PHE A 37 -13.03 -4.09 5.04
N VAL A 38 -14.33 -4.35 4.94
CA VAL A 38 -15.35 -3.76 5.83
C VAL A 38 -15.64 -4.74 6.97
N GLN A 39 -15.07 -4.54 8.15
CA GLN A 39 -15.38 -5.40 9.32
C GLN A 39 -15.93 -4.67 10.55
N ALA A 40 -15.52 -3.43 10.85
CA ALA A 40 -15.91 -2.77 12.11
C ALA A 40 -16.41 -1.32 11.98
N ASN A 41 -15.81 -0.50 11.11
CA ASN A 41 -16.24 0.88 10.89
C ASN A 41 -16.53 1.13 9.41
N ARG A 42 -17.81 1.04 9.04
CA ARG A 42 -18.26 1.14 7.65
C ARG A 42 -17.93 2.50 7.02
N ARG A 43 -17.97 3.60 7.80
CA ARG A 43 -17.74 4.94 7.27
C ARG A 43 -16.28 5.15 6.90
N SER A 44 -15.36 4.87 7.82
CA SER A 44 -13.92 5.03 7.53
C SER A 44 -13.44 4.05 6.46
N ALA A 45 -13.94 2.81 6.48
CA ALA A 45 -13.62 1.83 5.45
C ALA A 45 -14.08 2.30 4.06
N MET A 46 -15.24 2.95 3.95
CA MET A 46 -15.73 3.50 2.69
C MET A 46 -14.85 4.64 2.17
N GLU A 47 -14.44 5.57 3.04
CA GLU A 47 -13.54 6.67 2.66
C GLU A 47 -12.17 6.13 2.18
N THR A 48 -11.60 5.14 2.87
CA THR A 48 -10.36 4.47 2.43
C THR A 48 -10.56 3.74 1.10
N ALA A 49 -11.69 3.05 0.91
CA ALA A 49 -11.99 2.37 -0.35
C ALA A 49 -12.12 3.35 -1.53
N GLN A 50 -12.74 4.51 -1.32
CA GLN A 50 -12.81 5.57 -2.32
C GLN A 50 -11.42 6.10 -2.70
N ALA A 51 -10.55 6.34 -1.72
CA ALA A 51 -9.18 6.76 -1.96
C ALA A 51 -8.36 5.68 -2.71
N ALA A 52 -8.51 4.41 -2.32
CA ALA A 52 -7.88 3.29 -3.02
C ALA A 52 -8.35 3.21 -4.48
N GLY A 53 -9.65 3.44 -4.73
CA GLY A 53 -10.22 3.52 -6.07
C GLY A 53 -9.53 4.55 -6.97
N LEU A 54 -9.13 5.70 -6.42
CA LEU A 54 -8.37 6.71 -7.17
C LEU A 54 -7.00 6.17 -7.63
N ALA A 55 -6.30 5.43 -6.78
CA ALA A 55 -5.03 4.81 -7.16
C ALA A 55 -5.22 3.80 -8.31
N LEU A 56 -6.29 3.00 -8.25
CA LEU A 56 -6.61 2.03 -9.30
C LEU A 56 -6.90 2.69 -10.64
N THR A 57 -7.71 3.75 -10.65
CA THR A 57 -8.08 4.44 -11.89
C THR A 57 -6.90 5.20 -12.49
N LEU A 58 -6.07 5.85 -11.65
CA LEU A 58 -4.87 6.55 -12.10
C LEU A 58 -3.82 5.61 -12.70
N ALA A 59 -3.64 4.43 -12.10
CA ALA A 59 -2.75 3.39 -12.62
C ALA A 59 -3.26 2.84 -13.95
N ALA A 60 -4.55 2.49 -14.03
CA ALA A 60 -5.18 1.99 -15.24
C ALA A 60 -5.07 2.99 -16.41
N ALA A 61 -5.27 4.29 -16.13
CA ALA A 61 -5.14 5.35 -17.14
C ALA A 61 -3.72 5.46 -17.73
N ARG A 62 -2.70 4.92 -17.05
CA ARG A 62 -1.30 4.92 -17.46
C ARG A 62 -0.79 3.54 -17.87
N ASN A 63 -1.67 2.54 -17.95
CA ASN A 63 -1.32 1.14 -18.20
C ASN A 63 -0.32 0.56 -17.19
N ILE A 64 -0.33 1.04 -15.95
CA ILE A 64 0.54 0.52 -14.88
C ILE A 64 -0.20 -0.64 -14.18
N PRO A 65 0.37 -1.85 -14.14
CA PRO A 65 -0.24 -2.99 -13.46
C PRO A 65 -0.39 -2.73 -11.96
N VAL A 66 -1.52 -3.19 -11.41
CA VAL A 66 -1.82 -3.06 -9.97
C VAL A 66 -1.99 -4.43 -9.33
N THR A 67 -1.35 -4.62 -8.17
CA THR A 67 -1.58 -5.79 -7.31
C THR A 67 -2.22 -5.38 -6.00
N LEU A 68 -3.28 -6.10 -5.60
CA LEU A 68 -3.96 -5.91 -4.32
C LEU A 68 -3.46 -6.91 -3.27
N HIS A 69 -3.05 -6.41 -2.11
CA HIS A 69 -2.59 -7.24 -0.98
C HIS A 69 -3.53 -7.13 0.21
N THR A 70 -3.79 -8.23 0.88
CA THR A 70 -4.52 -8.23 2.15
C THR A 70 -3.61 -7.80 3.31
N PRO A 71 -4.17 -7.22 4.39
CA PRO A 71 -3.38 -6.88 5.57
C PRO A 71 -2.60 -8.06 6.15
N SER A 72 -3.17 -9.27 6.10
CA SER A 72 -2.50 -10.48 6.57
C SER A 72 -1.32 -10.91 5.69
N GLU A 73 -1.40 -10.73 4.37
CA GLU A 73 -0.26 -10.96 3.46
C GLU A 73 0.87 -9.97 3.75
N VAL A 74 0.55 -8.68 3.92
CA VAL A 74 1.54 -7.65 4.26
C VAL A 74 2.24 -7.99 5.58
N LYS A 75 1.47 -8.30 6.62
CA LYS A 75 2.01 -8.71 7.92
C LYS A 75 2.88 -9.96 7.82
N ALA A 76 2.41 -10.98 7.11
CA ALA A 76 3.15 -12.23 6.93
C ALA A 76 4.47 -12.02 6.17
N ALA A 77 4.46 -11.22 5.09
CA ALA A 77 5.65 -10.96 4.29
C ALA A 77 6.77 -10.24 5.08
N VAL A 78 6.38 -9.34 5.99
CA VAL A 78 7.32 -8.51 6.75
C VAL A 78 7.75 -9.16 8.06
N THR A 79 6.85 -9.87 8.75
CA THR A 79 7.08 -10.37 10.12
C THR A 79 7.12 -11.89 10.22
N GLY A 80 6.75 -12.62 9.16
CA GLY A 80 6.52 -14.06 9.19
C GLY A 80 5.17 -14.48 9.77
N SER A 81 4.34 -13.54 10.26
CA SER A 81 3.02 -13.82 10.84
C SER A 81 1.94 -12.87 10.32
N GLY A 82 0.87 -13.42 9.74
CA GLY A 82 -0.29 -12.63 9.30
C GLY A 82 -1.11 -12.00 10.43
N ARG A 83 -0.76 -12.28 11.70
CA ARG A 83 -1.42 -11.79 12.90
C ARG A 83 -0.61 -10.73 13.67
N ALA A 84 0.55 -10.34 13.16
CA ALA A 84 1.41 -9.35 13.82
C ALA A 84 0.69 -8.02 14.07
N ASP A 85 1.09 -7.33 15.13
CA ASP A 85 0.60 -5.98 15.44
C ASP A 85 1.37 -4.90 14.65
N LYS A 86 0.88 -3.64 14.71
CA LYS A 86 1.48 -2.53 13.96
C LYS A 86 2.92 -2.20 14.41
N ALA A 87 3.23 -2.37 15.69
CA ALA A 87 4.57 -2.07 16.21
C ALA A 87 5.59 -3.09 15.68
N GLN A 88 5.20 -4.36 15.64
CA GLN A 88 6.01 -5.44 15.06
C GLN A 88 6.27 -5.21 13.57
N VAL A 89 5.24 -4.81 12.81
CA VAL A 89 5.41 -4.48 11.38
C VAL A 89 6.40 -3.32 11.22
N GLY A 90 6.21 -2.22 11.95
CA GLY A 90 7.08 -1.05 11.86
C GLY A 90 8.54 -1.34 12.19
N GLU A 91 8.81 -2.10 13.25
CA GLU A 91 10.17 -2.50 13.62
C GLU A 91 10.80 -3.43 12.58
N MET A 92 10.02 -4.33 11.98
CA MET A 92 10.51 -5.19 10.91
C MET A 92 10.79 -4.41 9.63
N VAL A 93 9.95 -3.43 9.25
CA VAL A 93 10.24 -2.52 8.12
C VAL A 93 11.56 -1.79 8.37
N ARG A 94 11.75 -1.22 9.57
CA ARG A 94 13.00 -0.56 9.95
C ARG A 94 14.20 -1.48 9.75
N ARG A 95 14.12 -2.73 10.23
CA ARG A 95 15.20 -3.72 10.12
C ARG A 95 15.48 -4.12 8.68
N LEU A 96 14.44 -4.46 7.91
CA LEU A 96 14.56 -4.93 6.53
C LEU A 96 15.18 -3.86 5.63
N LEU A 97 14.83 -2.59 5.85
CA LEU A 97 15.35 -1.44 5.09
C LEU A 97 16.59 -0.79 5.73
N ARG A 98 17.09 -1.35 6.84
CA ARG A 98 18.26 -0.84 7.59
C ARG A 98 18.13 0.64 8.00
N LEU A 99 16.94 1.05 8.37
CA LEU A 99 16.64 2.42 8.81
C LEU A 99 17.08 2.62 10.27
N LYS A 100 17.48 3.85 10.59
CA LYS A 100 17.89 4.22 11.96
C LYS A 100 16.73 4.13 12.95
N GLU A 101 15.55 4.54 12.52
CA GLU A 101 14.33 4.59 13.32
C GLU A 101 13.13 4.05 12.52
N VAL A 102 12.05 3.70 13.24
CA VAL A 102 10.81 3.26 12.60
C VAL A 102 10.27 4.41 11.74
N PRO A 103 9.89 4.17 10.46
CA PRO A 103 9.37 5.21 9.59
C PRO A 103 8.20 5.95 10.24
N SER A 104 8.25 7.28 10.17
CA SER A 104 7.22 8.18 10.67
C SER A 104 6.76 9.12 9.55
N PRO A 105 5.45 9.41 9.42
CA PRO A 105 4.34 8.91 10.26
C PRO A 105 4.05 7.43 10.01
N ALA A 106 3.16 6.82 10.81
CA ALA A 106 2.82 5.40 10.72
C ALA A 106 2.42 4.94 9.29
N ASP A 107 1.76 5.82 8.54
CA ASP A 107 1.37 5.54 7.14
C ASP A 107 2.59 5.28 6.24
N ALA A 108 3.76 5.86 6.54
CA ALA A 108 4.99 5.60 5.80
C ALA A 108 5.49 4.16 6.06
N ALA A 109 5.39 3.68 7.29
CA ALA A 109 5.74 2.29 7.61
C ALA A 109 4.77 1.30 6.93
N ASP A 110 3.47 1.60 6.93
CA ASP A 110 2.46 0.77 6.27
C ASP A 110 2.68 0.73 4.74
N ALA A 111 3.00 1.87 4.10
CA ALA A 111 3.33 1.93 2.68
C ALA A 111 4.61 1.14 2.32
N LEU A 112 5.66 1.24 3.14
CA LEU A 112 6.90 0.48 2.95
C LEU A 112 6.69 -1.02 3.16
N ALA A 113 5.90 -1.41 4.15
CA ALA A 113 5.52 -2.81 4.38
C ALA A 113 4.80 -3.41 3.16
N LEU A 114 3.86 -2.64 2.58
CA LEU A 114 3.12 -3.02 1.38
C LEU A 114 4.04 -3.16 0.15
N ALA A 115 5.02 -2.27 -0.02
CA ALA A 115 6.01 -2.36 -1.07
C ALA A 115 6.91 -3.61 -0.92
N ILE A 116 7.40 -3.88 0.30
CA ILE A 116 8.19 -5.08 0.60
C ILE A 116 7.38 -6.35 0.30
N CYS A 117 6.13 -6.40 0.74
CA CYS A 117 5.21 -7.50 0.45
C CYS A 117 5.09 -7.76 -1.05
N HIS A 118 4.88 -6.71 -1.82
CA HIS A 118 4.76 -6.79 -3.26
C HIS A 118 6.03 -7.32 -3.94
N ILE A 119 7.21 -6.80 -3.58
CA ILE A 119 8.50 -7.24 -4.14
C ILE A 119 8.77 -8.73 -3.85
N TYR A 120 8.47 -9.19 -2.64
CA TYR A 120 8.68 -10.59 -2.26
C TYR A 120 7.73 -11.52 -3.03
N GLN A 121 6.47 -11.13 -3.20
CA GLN A 121 5.50 -11.92 -3.96
C GLN A 121 5.81 -11.93 -5.47
N SER A 122 6.20 -10.79 -6.06
CA SER A 122 6.52 -10.71 -7.49
C SER A 122 7.74 -11.57 -7.83
N SER A 123 8.80 -11.52 -7.00
CA SER A 123 9.98 -12.38 -7.16
C SER A 123 9.63 -13.86 -7.07
N MET A 124 8.80 -14.26 -6.10
CA MET A 124 8.37 -15.64 -5.96
C MET A 124 7.55 -16.11 -7.16
N ARG A 125 6.61 -15.28 -7.63
CA ARG A 125 5.77 -15.57 -8.79
C ARG A 125 6.60 -15.76 -10.06
N ALA A 126 7.57 -14.89 -10.30
CA ALA A 126 8.49 -15.02 -11.43
C ALA A 126 9.25 -16.35 -11.42
N LYS A 127 9.77 -16.77 -10.25
CA LYS A 127 10.46 -18.07 -10.09
C LYS A 127 9.53 -19.26 -10.36
N ILE A 128 8.29 -19.21 -9.87
CA ILE A 128 7.29 -20.27 -10.11
C ILE A 128 6.96 -20.37 -11.60
N VAL A 129 6.83 -19.25 -12.30
CA VAL A 129 6.57 -19.24 -13.75
C VAL A 129 7.75 -19.84 -14.51
N ALA A 130 8.98 -19.44 -14.17
CA ALA A 130 10.18 -19.99 -14.80
C ALA A 130 10.36 -21.49 -14.57
N ALA A 131 10.01 -22.01 -13.39
CA ALA A 131 10.09 -23.44 -13.08
C ALA A 131 9.04 -24.31 -13.78
N LYS A 132 8.04 -23.71 -14.42
CA LYS A 132 7.00 -24.41 -15.19
C LYS A 132 7.29 -24.45 -16.70
N GLN A 133 8.40 -23.85 -17.13
CA GLN A 133 8.92 -23.90 -18.51
C GLN A 133 10.00 -24.99 -18.59
#